data_AF-A0AAD9KTZ9-F1
#
_entry.id   AF-A0AAD9KTZ9-F1
#
_cell.length_a   1.000
_cell.length_b   1.000
_cell.length_c   1.000
_cell.angle_alpha   90.00
_cell.angle_beta   90.00
_cell.angle_gamma   90.00
#
_symmetry.space_group_name_H-M   'P 1'
#
loop_
_entity.id
_entity.type
_entity.pdbx_description
1 polymer ?
#
loop_
_entity_poly.entity_id
_entity_poly.type
_entity_poly.pdbx_seq_one_letter_code
_entity_poly.pdbx_strand_id
1 'polypeptide(L)'
;MLVNTFNTAVTNTASEILGKHRPVKKPWVTADLLDLCDKRKELKKKKKDAERVWQYRAANQVIKKRMKKAKMNWIEEQCRDIGDSMKKNNSKKTYQLVKDLTSTKQGRTTTIQDKDGKCLTEEQDILKRWSEYCSELYNYRATGDPEVLNVPPATDNDNYPILREEVEAAVKSLKKGKSAGADNVPAELVQPRGEAMISALLTICNKIWQTGEWPTPWTLSLIITFPKKCNPCQNYRTISLISHPSKVMLNILLNRLKPQAEKIIAEEQAGFRPGRSTTEQIFNLRILCGKYLQHQQDLYHVFIDFKKAFDRVWHAALWATMRQFNINANLIRMIQNLYEKATSAVYLNNCIGDWFRTTVEVRQGCVLSPTLFNIFLERIMTDALNNHEGTICIGGRSITNLRFADDIDGLAGREEELADLV
;
A
#
# COMPACT_ATOMS: atom_id res chain seq x y z
N MET A 1 26.75 -6.39 -2.36
CA MET A 1 27.43 -5.84 -3.56
C MET A 1 26.51 -5.79 -4.78
N LEU A 2 26.02 -6.93 -5.30
CA LEU A 2 25.24 -7.01 -6.55
C LEU A 2 24.07 -6.01 -6.67
N VAL A 3 23.25 -5.85 -5.62
CA VAL A 3 22.10 -4.93 -5.63
C VAL A 3 22.49 -3.45 -5.57
N ASN A 4 23.56 -3.11 -4.86
CA ASN A 4 24.05 -1.73 -4.85
C ASN A 4 24.55 -1.36 -6.24
N THR A 5 25.33 -2.25 -6.87
CA THR A 5 25.78 -2.09 -8.27
C THR A 5 24.59 -1.96 -9.21
N PHE A 6 23.55 -2.78 -9.06
CA PHE A 6 22.32 -2.69 -9.84
C PHE A 6 21.63 -1.33 -9.68
N ASN A 7 21.36 -0.90 -8.44
CA ASN A 7 20.68 0.37 -8.18
C ASN A 7 21.48 1.57 -8.72
N THR A 8 22.80 1.58 -8.53
CA THR A 8 23.68 2.62 -9.06
C THR A 8 23.71 2.61 -10.58
N ALA A 9 23.83 1.45 -11.22
CA ALA A 9 23.85 1.34 -12.67
C ALA A 9 22.54 1.84 -13.30
N VAL A 10 21.39 1.49 -12.70
CA VAL A 10 20.07 1.92 -13.18
C VAL A 10 19.89 3.43 -13.03
N THR A 11 20.24 3.99 -11.87
CA THR A 11 20.05 5.42 -11.58
C THR A 11 21.01 6.30 -12.36
N ASN A 12 22.29 5.91 -12.52
CA ASN A 12 23.27 6.64 -13.31
C ASN A 12 22.89 6.65 -14.79
N THR A 13 22.63 5.48 -15.36
CA THR A 13 22.19 5.35 -16.77
C THR A 13 20.94 6.18 -17.04
N ALA A 14 19.97 6.16 -16.11
CA ALA A 14 18.77 6.99 -16.24
C ALA A 14 19.09 8.49 -16.20
N SER A 15 19.99 8.93 -15.32
CA SER A 15 20.40 10.33 -15.25
C SER A 15 21.15 10.79 -16.51
N GLU A 16 21.96 9.90 -17.10
CA GLU A 16 22.73 10.17 -18.31
C GLU A 16 21.85 10.21 -19.57
N ILE A 17 20.98 9.21 -19.75
CA ILE A 17 20.18 9.06 -20.98
C ILE A 17 18.90 9.91 -20.93
N LEU A 18 18.17 9.91 -19.81
CA LEU A 18 16.86 10.56 -19.71
C LEU A 18 16.96 12.00 -19.17
N GLY A 19 18.05 12.34 -18.49
CA GLY A 19 18.21 13.61 -17.79
C GLY A 19 17.22 13.79 -16.62
N LYS A 20 17.22 14.98 -16.01
CA LYS A 20 16.29 15.32 -14.92
C LYS A 20 14.98 15.84 -15.48
N HIS A 21 13.91 15.05 -15.41
CA HIS A 21 12.57 15.51 -15.75
C HIS A 21 12.12 16.62 -14.80
N ARG A 22 11.73 17.79 -15.33
CA ARG A 22 11.16 18.88 -14.54
C ARG A 22 9.66 18.64 -14.41
N PRO A 23 9.13 18.27 -13.23
CA PRO A 23 7.71 18.02 -13.09
C PRO A 23 6.94 19.31 -13.37
N VAL A 24 6.06 19.25 -14.36
CA VAL A 24 5.08 20.31 -14.63
C VAL A 24 4.14 20.35 -13.43
N LYS A 25 4.32 21.34 -12.54
CA LYS A 25 3.60 21.40 -11.25
C LYS A 25 2.08 21.54 -11.39
N LYS A 26 1.59 21.94 -12.57
CA LYS A 26 0.19 22.27 -12.86
C LYS A 26 -0.17 21.80 -14.28
N PRO A 27 -1.25 21.04 -14.50
CA PRO A 27 -1.55 20.41 -15.79
C PRO A 27 -1.76 21.41 -16.94
N TRP A 28 -2.15 22.65 -16.63
CA TRP A 28 -2.32 23.72 -17.61
C TRP A 28 -1.03 24.51 -17.94
N VAL A 29 0.14 24.09 -17.44
CA VAL A 29 1.41 24.75 -17.76
C VAL A 29 2.07 24.03 -18.93
N THR A 30 2.05 24.68 -20.10
CA THR A 30 2.65 24.17 -21.34
C THR A 30 4.18 24.37 -21.38
N ALA A 31 4.87 23.68 -22.29
CA ALA A 31 6.31 23.86 -22.53
C ALA A 31 6.64 25.33 -22.84
N ASP A 32 5.88 25.98 -23.73
CA ASP A 32 6.03 27.40 -24.06
C ASP A 32 5.94 28.33 -22.82
N LEU A 33 5.08 27.99 -21.86
CA LEU A 33 4.95 28.75 -20.61
C LEU A 33 6.17 28.56 -19.70
N LEU A 34 6.78 27.38 -19.71
CA LEU A 34 8.03 27.10 -18.99
C LEU A 34 9.20 27.87 -19.61
N ASP A 35 9.32 27.88 -20.94
CA ASP A 35 10.34 28.64 -21.66
C ASP A 35 10.24 30.14 -21.37
N LEU A 36 9.02 30.70 -21.36
CA LEU A 36 8.80 32.08 -20.95
C LEU A 36 9.22 32.33 -19.49
N CYS A 37 8.94 31.37 -18.59
CA CYS A 37 9.35 31.48 -17.20
C CYS A 37 10.87 31.44 -17.02
N ASP A 38 11.57 30.67 -17.85
CA ASP A 38 13.03 30.55 -17.81
C ASP A 38 13.71 31.78 -18.44
N LYS A 39 13.21 32.29 -19.57
CA LYS A 39 13.60 33.60 -20.13
C LYS A 39 13.43 34.73 -19.10
N ARG A 40 12.32 34.73 -18.35
CA ARG A 40 12.11 35.69 -17.24
C ARG A 40 13.14 35.51 -16.11
N LYS A 41 13.55 34.29 -15.78
CA LYS A 41 14.55 34.03 -14.72
C LYS A 41 15.94 34.52 -15.14
N GLU A 42 16.31 34.40 -16.41
CA GLU A 42 17.57 34.92 -16.93
C GLU A 42 17.65 36.44 -16.81
N LEU A 43 16.53 37.14 -17.07
CA LEU A 43 16.39 38.58 -16.85
C LEU A 43 16.55 39.00 -15.38
N LYS A 44 16.37 38.07 -14.42
CA LYS A 44 16.56 38.30 -12.98
C LYS A 44 18.01 38.09 -12.51
N LYS A 45 18.83 37.32 -13.23
CA LYS A 45 20.18 36.90 -12.80
C LYS A 45 21.30 37.91 -13.08
N LYS A 46 21.07 38.95 -13.89
CA LYS A 46 22.10 39.94 -14.30
C LYS A 46 21.82 41.33 -13.70
N LYS A 47 22.86 42.17 -13.52
CA LYS A 47 22.80 43.53 -12.89
C LYS A 47 21.60 44.34 -13.39
N LYS A 48 20.97 45.10 -12.46
CA LYS A 48 19.75 45.89 -12.67
C LYS A 48 20.01 47.08 -13.58
N ASP A 49 19.58 46.96 -14.83
CA ASP A 49 19.45 48.03 -15.82
C ASP A 49 17.96 48.40 -15.96
N ALA A 50 17.64 49.68 -16.15
CA ALA A 50 16.26 50.18 -16.25
C ALA A 50 15.48 49.52 -17.39
N GLU A 51 16.15 49.27 -18.53
CA GLU A 51 15.57 48.59 -19.68
C GLU A 51 15.21 47.13 -19.35
N ARG A 52 16.07 46.43 -18.63
CA ARG A 52 15.82 45.03 -18.22
C ARG A 52 14.72 44.92 -17.17
N VAL A 53 14.56 45.91 -16.29
CA VAL A 53 13.44 45.96 -15.35
C VAL A 53 12.12 46.08 -16.12
N TRP A 54 12.09 46.90 -17.18
CA TRP A 54 10.93 47.01 -18.07
C TRP A 54 10.66 45.68 -18.81
N GLN A 55 11.67 45.07 -19.41
CA GLN A 55 11.57 43.76 -20.08
C GLN A 55 11.08 42.65 -19.12
N TYR A 56 11.57 42.64 -17.87
CA TYR A 56 11.11 41.71 -16.84
C TYR A 56 9.63 41.93 -16.49
N ARG A 57 9.21 43.19 -16.32
CA ARG A 57 7.79 43.51 -16.03
C ARG A 57 6.89 43.10 -17.19
N ALA A 58 7.28 43.40 -18.42
CA ALA A 58 6.56 43.02 -19.63
C ALA A 58 6.44 41.49 -19.75
N ALA A 59 7.55 40.76 -19.60
CA ALA A 59 7.56 39.29 -19.59
C ALA A 59 6.66 38.71 -18.49
N ASN A 60 6.68 39.30 -17.28
CA ASN A 60 5.85 38.84 -16.17
C ASN A 60 4.34 39.06 -16.43
N GLN A 61 3.96 40.15 -17.11
CA GLN A 61 2.57 40.40 -17.52
C GLN A 61 2.11 39.39 -18.58
N VAL A 62 2.93 39.14 -19.60
CA VAL A 62 2.65 38.12 -20.62
C VAL A 62 2.48 36.74 -20.00
N ILE A 63 3.37 36.36 -19.08
CA ILE A 63 3.31 35.08 -18.36
C ILE A 63 2.02 35.00 -17.53
N LYS A 64 1.66 36.04 -16.75
CA LYS A 64 0.42 36.06 -15.97
C LYS A 64 -0.82 35.88 -16.86
N LYS A 65 -0.88 36.60 -17.99
CA LYS A 65 -2.00 36.53 -18.94
C LYS A 65 -2.11 35.13 -19.57
N ARG A 66 -1.00 34.59 -20.05
CA ARG A 66 -0.96 33.24 -20.65
C ARG A 66 -1.26 32.14 -19.62
N MET A 67 -0.75 32.24 -18.39
CA MET A 67 -1.07 31.29 -17.31
C MET A 67 -2.57 31.32 -16.96
N LYS A 68 -3.19 32.52 -16.89
CA LYS A 68 -4.63 32.65 -16.63
C LYS A 68 -5.45 32.02 -17.75
N LYS A 69 -5.11 32.32 -19.01
CA LYS A 69 -5.78 31.75 -20.19
C LYS A 69 -5.64 30.23 -20.24
N ALA A 70 -4.43 29.71 -20.06
CA ALA A 70 -4.20 28.26 -20.06
C ALA A 70 -4.96 27.57 -18.93
N LYS A 71 -5.02 28.17 -17.73
CA LYS A 71 -5.83 27.66 -16.62
C LYS A 71 -7.33 27.64 -16.96
N MET A 72 -7.86 28.72 -17.54
CA MET A 72 -9.28 28.79 -17.93
C MET A 72 -9.62 27.73 -18.98
N ASN A 73 -8.85 27.66 -20.06
CA ASN A 73 -9.06 26.66 -21.11
C ASN A 73 -9.03 25.23 -20.56
N TRP A 74 -8.09 24.95 -19.66
CA TRP A 74 -8.01 23.64 -19.00
C TRP A 74 -9.26 23.37 -18.15
N ILE A 75 -9.73 24.34 -17.35
CA ILE A 75 -10.97 24.16 -16.56
C ILE A 75 -12.17 23.90 -17.48
N GLU A 76 -12.32 24.66 -18.57
CA GLU A 76 -13.41 24.47 -19.53
C GLU A 76 -13.40 23.07 -20.16
N GLU A 77 -12.21 22.58 -20.51
CA GLU A 77 -12.01 21.23 -21.04
C GLU A 77 -12.35 20.16 -20.00
N GLN A 78 -11.90 20.31 -18.75
CA GLN A 78 -12.25 19.37 -17.68
C GLN A 78 -13.76 19.35 -17.38
N CYS A 79 -14.43 20.51 -17.38
CA CYS A 79 -15.88 20.59 -17.22
C CYS A 79 -16.63 19.88 -18.36
N ARG A 80 -16.14 20.00 -19.60
CA ARG A 80 -16.68 19.27 -20.75
C ARG A 80 -16.50 17.76 -20.59
N ASP A 81 -15.30 17.33 -20.23
CA ASP A 81 -14.98 15.91 -20.01
C ASP A 81 -15.80 15.30 -18.86
N ILE A 82 -16.09 16.08 -17.82
CA ILE A 82 -16.98 15.68 -16.72
C ILE A 82 -18.39 15.44 -17.26
N GLY A 83 -18.93 16.38 -18.04
CA GLY A 83 -20.25 16.25 -18.66
C GLY A 83 -20.36 15.02 -19.56
N ASP A 84 -19.35 14.77 -20.39
CA ASP A 84 -19.31 13.61 -21.28
C ASP A 84 -19.12 12.29 -20.52
N SER A 85 -18.34 12.30 -19.44
CA SER A 85 -18.13 11.11 -18.60
C SER A 85 -19.39 10.75 -17.81
N MET A 86 -20.15 11.74 -17.34
CA MET A 86 -21.45 11.52 -16.70
C MET A 86 -22.47 10.93 -17.68
N LYS A 87 -22.56 11.45 -18.91
CA LYS A 87 -23.43 10.88 -19.96
C LYS A 87 -23.10 9.41 -20.27
N LYS A 88 -21.82 9.03 -20.13
CA LYS A 88 -21.34 7.66 -20.35
C LYS A 88 -21.37 6.77 -19.10
N ASN A 89 -21.99 7.23 -18.02
CA ASN A 89 -22.07 6.54 -16.73
C ASN A 89 -20.70 6.11 -16.15
N ASN A 90 -19.63 6.83 -16.50
CA ASN A 90 -18.27 6.55 -16.02
C ASN A 90 -17.99 7.32 -14.73
N SER A 91 -18.64 6.88 -13.64
CA SER A 91 -18.55 7.49 -12.31
C SER A 91 -17.11 7.65 -11.81
N LYS A 92 -16.24 6.67 -12.10
CA LYS A 92 -14.82 6.70 -11.74
C LYS A 92 -14.05 7.84 -12.41
N LYS A 93 -14.22 8.02 -13.72
CA LYS A 93 -13.58 9.11 -14.47
C LYS A 93 -14.13 10.47 -14.03
N THR A 94 -15.46 10.57 -13.87
CA THR A 94 -16.11 11.78 -13.37
C THR A 94 -15.56 12.20 -12.00
N TYR A 95 -15.49 11.27 -11.05
CA TYR A 95 -14.95 11.55 -9.71
C TYR A 95 -13.49 11.99 -9.76
N GLN A 96 -12.67 11.35 -10.60
CA GLN A 96 -11.27 11.73 -10.79
C GLN A 96 -11.13 13.17 -11.31
N LEU A 97 -11.89 13.54 -12.34
CA LEU A 97 -11.86 14.90 -12.93
C LEU A 97 -12.34 15.97 -11.94
N VAL A 98 -13.44 15.69 -11.21
CA VAL A 98 -13.94 16.59 -10.16
C VAL A 98 -12.88 16.76 -9.08
N LYS A 99 -12.21 15.68 -8.66
CA LYS A 99 -11.13 15.73 -7.70
C LYS A 99 -9.93 16.53 -8.23
N ASP A 100 -9.55 16.39 -9.48
CA ASP A 100 -8.44 17.15 -10.07
C ASP A 100 -8.75 18.66 -10.17
N LEU A 101 -10.02 19.03 -10.36
CA LEU A 101 -10.49 20.42 -10.34
C LEU A 101 -10.59 21.02 -8.93
N THR A 102 -11.10 20.24 -7.97
CA THR A 102 -11.45 20.70 -6.62
C THR A 102 -10.37 20.46 -5.60
N SER A 103 -9.42 19.56 -5.86
CA SER A 103 -8.31 19.29 -4.95
C SER A 103 -7.41 20.50 -4.85
N THR A 104 -7.63 21.28 -3.80
CA THR A 104 -6.52 21.95 -3.14
C THR A 104 -5.61 20.84 -2.63
N LYS A 105 -4.32 20.86 -3.00
CA LYS A 105 -3.35 19.93 -2.41
C LYS A 105 -3.54 20.00 -0.91
N GLN A 106 -3.84 18.87 -0.27
CA GLN A 106 -3.82 18.76 1.19
C GLN A 106 -2.55 19.45 1.65
N GLY A 107 -2.72 20.46 2.51
CA GLY A 107 -1.61 21.21 3.07
C GLY A 107 -0.57 20.23 3.63
N ARG A 108 0.69 20.66 3.66
CA ARG A 108 1.71 20.01 4.49
C ARG A 108 1.09 19.71 5.86
N THR A 109 1.41 18.58 6.49
CA THR A 109 1.07 18.37 7.90
C THR A 109 1.76 19.50 8.67
N THR A 110 1.02 20.58 8.94
CA THR A 110 1.55 21.79 9.58
C THR A 110 1.59 21.63 11.08
N THR A 111 0.86 20.65 11.61
CA THR A 111 0.66 20.47 13.03
C THR A 111 0.40 19.00 13.38
N ILE A 112 1.02 18.48 14.43
CA ILE A 112 0.67 17.19 15.05
C ILE A 112 0.64 17.35 16.58
N GLN A 113 -0.18 16.58 17.29
CA GLN A 113 -0.14 16.57 18.75
C GLN A 113 0.98 15.65 19.28
N ASP A 114 1.68 16.12 20.31
CA ASP A 114 2.54 15.28 21.13
C ASP A 114 1.73 14.33 22.05
N LYS A 115 2.38 13.68 23.02
CA LYS A 115 1.71 12.76 23.94
C LYS A 115 0.83 13.49 24.97
N ASP A 116 1.18 14.73 25.30
CA ASP A 116 0.49 15.56 26.28
C ASP A 116 -0.62 16.42 25.63
N GLY A 117 -0.84 16.25 24.32
CA GLY A 117 -1.86 16.96 23.56
C GLY A 117 -1.44 18.34 23.04
N LYS A 118 -0.18 18.75 23.28
CA LYS A 118 0.37 20.01 22.78
C LYS A 118 0.65 19.91 21.28
N CYS A 119 0.30 20.97 20.58
CA CYS A 119 0.45 21.07 19.13
C CYS A 119 1.91 21.39 18.76
N LEU A 120 2.55 20.48 18.01
CA LEU A 120 3.87 20.65 17.43
C LEU A 120 3.74 21.23 16.03
N THR A 121 4.47 22.32 15.76
CA THR A 121 4.46 23.02 14.46
C THR A 121 5.79 22.97 13.73
N GLU A 122 6.88 22.75 14.47
CA GLU A 122 8.23 22.66 13.91
C GLU A 122 8.45 21.32 13.21
N GLU A 123 9.03 21.38 12.02
CA GLU A 123 9.16 20.21 11.13
C GLU A 123 9.99 19.08 11.73
N GLN A 124 11.06 19.43 12.46
CA GLN A 124 11.91 18.46 13.16
C GLN A 124 11.18 17.79 14.32
N ASP A 125 10.41 18.56 15.11
CA ASP A 125 9.62 18.03 16.22
C ASP A 125 8.49 17.13 15.72
N ILE A 126 7.83 17.52 14.63
CA ILE A 126 6.81 16.70 13.96
C ILE A 126 7.44 15.38 13.47
N LEU A 127 8.59 15.44 12.80
CA LEU A 127 9.30 14.24 12.31
C LEU A 127 9.68 13.31 13.47
N LYS A 128 10.26 13.87 14.54
CA LYS A 128 10.63 13.10 15.75
C LYS A 128 9.41 12.44 16.38
N ARG A 129 8.31 13.20 16.56
CA ARG A 129 7.05 12.69 17.10
C ARG A 129 6.48 11.53 16.28
N TRP A 130 6.57 11.62 14.95
CA TRP A 130 6.19 10.53 14.06
C TRP A 130 7.10 9.31 14.18
N SER A 131 8.42 9.50 14.24
CA SER A 131 9.37 8.42 14.43
C SER A 131 9.11 7.68 15.73
N GLU A 132 8.89 8.40 16.83
CA GLU A 132 8.50 7.83 18.12
C GLU A 132 7.20 7.03 18.02
N TYR A 133 6.14 7.64 17.45
CA TYR A 133 4.84 6.97 17.30
C TYR A 133 4.92 5.70 16.46
N CYS A 134 5.59 5.74 15.31
CA CYS A 134 5.72 4.59 14.43
C CYS A 134 6.60 3.50 15.05
N SER A 135 7.68 3.87 15.74
CA SER A 135 8.52 2.92 16.47
C SER A 135 7.70 2.19 17.55
N GLU A 136 6.92 2.91 18.35
CA GLU A 136 6.03 2.32 19.37
C GLU A 136 4.95 1.44 18.76
N LEU A 137 4.35 1.87 17.64
CA LEU A 137 3.30 1.12 16.95
C LEU A 137 3.81 -0.23 16.44
N TYR A 138 4.99 -0.24 15.82
CA TYR A 138 5.57 -1.42 15.16
C TYR A 138 6.50 -2.25 16.04
N ASN A 139 6.76 -1.80 17.26
CA ASN A 139 7.47 -2.55 18.31
C ASN A 139 6.57 -2.85 19.51
N TYR A 140 5.26 -2.91 19.28
CA TYR A 140 4.31 -3.37 20.29
C TYR A 140 4.68 -4.79 20.74
N ARG A 141 4.81 -4.99 22.05
CA ARG A 141 5.07 -6.32 22.63
C ARG A 141 3.80 -7.15 22.54
N ALA A 142 3.79 -8.11 21.62
CA ALA A 142 2.75 -9.12 21.58
C ALA A 142 2.88 -10.05 22.79
N THR A 143 1.83 -10.14 23.60
CA THR A 143 1.66 -11.12 24.68
C THR A 143 0.68 -12.17 24.19
N GLY A 144 1.16 -13.11 23.39
CA GLY A 144 0.36 -14.23 22.88
C GLY A 144 0.63 -15.51 23.67
N ASP A 145 -0.31 -16.46 23.60
CA ASP A 145 -0.13 -17.79 24.14
C ASP A 145 1.06 -18.50 23.44
N PRO A 146 2.10 -18.94 24.17
CA PRO A 146 3.21 -19.68 23.60
C PRO A 146 2.81 -20.95 22.84
N GLU A 147 1.71 -21.60 23.21
CA GLU A 147 1.24 -22.81 22.54
C GLU A 147 0.87 -22.58 21.07
N VAL A 148 0.44 -21.36 20.72
CA VAL A 148 0.15 -20.98 19.32
C VAL A 148 1.41 -21.08 18.44
N LEU A 149 2.60 -20.98 19.03
CA LEU A 149 3.87 -21.09 18.32
C LEU A 149 4.34 -22.55 18.15
N ASN A 150 3.76 -23.48 18.90
CA ASN A 150 4.15 -24.89 18.94
C ASN A 150 3.55 -25.66 17.75
N VAL A 151 4.04 -25.33 16.56
CA VAL A 151 3.58 -25.93 15.30
C VAL A 151 4.77 -26.62 14.62
N PRO A 152 4.61 -27.88 14.17
CA PRO A 152 5.67 -28.60 13.47
C PRO A 152 6.09 -27.85 12.19
N PRO A 153 7.33 -28.07 11.69
CA PRO A 153 7.75 -27.55 10.40
C PRO A 153 6.81 -27.99 9.27
N ALA A 154 6.65 -27.12 8.27
CA ALA A 154 5.91 -27.48 7.06
C ALA A 154 6.59 -28.64 6.33
N THR A 155 5.79 -29.54 5.77
CA THR A 155 6.25 -30.73 5.05
C THR A 155 6.45 -30.47 3.56
N ASP A 156 5.70 -29.54 2.97
CA ASP A 156 5.93 -29.06 1.61
C ASP A 156 7.26 -28.28 1.56
N ASN A 157 8.25 -28.82 0.84
CA ASN A 157 9.59 -28.27 0.71
C ASN A 157 10.01 -28.09 -0.75
N ASP A 158 9.05 -28.01 -1.69
CA ASP A 158 9.30 -27.75 -3.10
C ASP A 158 10.25 -26.54 -3.27
N ASN A 159 11.31 -26.74 -4.05
CA ASN A 159 12.40 -25.77 -4.20
C ASN A 159 12.76 -25.52 -5.66
N TYR A 160 11.75 -25.28 -6.49
CA TYR A 160 11.97 -24.94 -7.89
C TYR A 160 12.62 -23.55 -8.01
N PRO A 161 13.64 -23.37 -8.86
CA PRO A 161 14.26 -22.08 -9.10
C PRO A 161 13.25 -21.07 -9.63
N ILE A 162 13.56 -19.79 -9.47
CA ILE A 162 12.75 -18.71 -10.06
C ILE A 162 12.97 -18.70 -11.56
N LEU A 163 11.87 -18.76 -12.30
CA LEU A 163 11.87 -18.79 -13.75
C LEU A 163 11.92 -17.36 -14.31
N ARG A 164 12.41 -17.24 -15.55
CA ARG A 164 12.48 -15.95 -16.26
C ARG A 164 11.08 -15.36 -16.46
N GLU A 165 10.12 -16.21 -16.79
CA GLU A 165 8.73 -15.85 -17.04
C GLU A 165 8.07 -15.26 -15.79
N GLU A 166 8.42 -15.75 -14.60
CA GLU A 166 7.95 -15.20 -13.33
C GLU A 166 8.48 -13.76 -13.12
N VAL A 167 9.76 -13.53 -13.44
CA VAL A 167 10.38 -12.20 -13.35
C VAL A 167 9.73 -11.24 -14.36
N GLU A 168 9.55 -11.66 -15.60
CA GLU A 168 8.91 -10.84 -16.65
C GLU A 168 7.47 -10.47 -16.29
N ALA A 169 6.69 -11.44 -15.80
CA ALA A 169 5.33 -11.21 -15.32
C ALA A 169 5.31 -10.25 -14.11
N ALA A 170 6.23 -10.41 -13.17
CA ALA A 170 6.35 -9.54 -12.01
C ALA A 170 6.72 -8.10 -12.40
N VAL A 171 7.68 -7.91 -13.31
CA VAL A 171 8.04 -6.57 -13.85
C VAL A 171 6.87 -5.95 -14.59
N LYS A 172 6.14 -6.74 -15.39
CA LYS A 172 4.92 -6.30 -16.09
C LYS A 172 3.85 -5.77 -15.14
N SER A 173 3.70 -6.40 -13.97
CA SER A 173 2.67 -6.06 -12.99
C SER A 173 2.94 -4.78 -12.18
N LEU A 174 4.15 -4.23 -12.26
CA LEU A 174 4.48 -2.99 -11.54
C LEU A 174 3.56 -1.83 -12.00
N LYS A 175 3.19 -0.95 -11.07
CA LYS A 175 2.36 0.22 -11.39
C LYS A 175 3.25 1.44 -11.61
N LYS A 176 3.07 2.12 -12.75
CA LYS A 176 3.70 3.42 -13.05
C LYS A 176 3.10 4.54 -12.18
N GLY A 177 3.84 5.64 -12.04
CA GLY A 177 3.44 6.84 -11.30
C GLY A 177 3.37 6.64 -9.79
N LYS A 178 4.15 5.68 -9.26
CA LYS A 178 4.21 5.38 -7.82
C LYS A 178 5.52 5.86 -7.22
N SER A 179 5.46 6.34 -5.99
CA SER A 179 6.64 6.78 -5.23
C SER A 179 7.63 5.64 -5.05
N ALA A 180 8.90 5.90 -5.29
CA ALA A 180 9.99 4.95 -5.04
C ALA A 180 10.22 4.74 -3.54
N GLY A 181 10.89 3.64 -3.20
CA GLY A 181 11.35 3.37 -1.83
C GLY A 181 12.66 4.12 -1.52
N ALA A 182 13.35 3.67 -0.47
CA ALA A 182 14.62 4.26 -0.04
C ALA A 182 15.75 4.17 -1.10
N ASP A 183 15.64 3.24 -2.05
CA ASP A 183 16.58 3.09 -3.16
C ASP A 183 16.39 4.12 -4.28
N ASN A 184 15.29 4.88 -4.25
CA ASN A 184 14.91 5.86 -5.26
C ASN A 184 14.87 5.29 -6.69
N VAL A 185 14.57 3.99 -6.84
CA VAL A 185 14.38 3.34 -8.15
C VAL A 185 12.87 3.29 -8.45
N PRO A 186 12.35 4.13 -9.36
CA PRO A 186 10.95 4.09 -9.75
C PRO A 186 10.67 2.92 -10.71
N ALA A 187 9.41 2.48 -10.77
CA ALA A 187 9.00 1.34 -11.59
C ALA A 187 9.34 1.53 -13.08
N GLU A 188 9.30 2.76 -13.56
CA GLU A 188 9.55 3.18 -14.93
C GLU A 188 10.97 2.85 -15.41
N LEU A 189 11.94 2.74 -14.50
CA LEU A 189 13.30 2.33 -14.87
C LEU A 189 13.46 0.81 -14.97
N VAL A 190 12.55 0.05 -14.35
CA VAL A 190 12.57 -1.43 -14.33
C VAL A 190 11.70 -2.00 -15.45
N GLN A 191 10.60 -1.33 -15.76
CA GLN A 191 9.59 -1.79 -16.73
C GLN A 191 9.96 -1.87 -18.21
N PRO A 192 11.01 -1.21 -18.73
CA PRO A 192 11.37 -1.35 -20.15
C PRO A 192 11.77 -2.79 -20.55
N ARG A 193 11.94 -3.72 -19.59
CA ARG A 193 12.20 -5.16 -19.80
C ARG A 193 13.33 -5.45 -20.79
N GLY A 194 14.37 -4.62 -20.83
CA GLY A 194 15.57 -4.94 -21.59
C GLY A 194 16.18 -6.25 -21.11
N GLU A 195 16.77 -7.04 -22.02
CA GLU A 195 17.33 -8.36 -21.70
C GLU A 195 18.32 -8.30 -20.52
N ALA A 196 19.19 -7.29 -20.50
CA ALA A 196 20.12 -7.06 -19.40
C ALA A 196 19.43 -6.83 -18.05
N MET A 197 18.29 -6.13 -18.03
CA MET A 197 17.49 -5.87 -16.82
C MET A 197 16.85 -7.16 -16.30
N ILE A 198 16.21 -7.94 -17.18
CA ILE A 198 15.56 -9.20 -16.80
C ILE A 198 16.59 -10.21 -16.32
N SER A 199 17.71 -10.36 -17.05
CA SER A 199 18.81 -11.25 -16.66
C SER A 199 19.38 -10.88 -15.28
N ALA A 200 19.66 -9.59 -15.04
CA ALA A 200 20.14 -9.13 -13.74
C ALA A 200 19.14 -9.41 -12.60
N LEU A 201 17.86 -9.11 -12.80
CA LEU A 201 16.81 -9.38 -11.80
C LEU A 201 16.65 -10.88 -11.55
N LEU A 202 16.72 -11.72 -12.59
CA LEU A 202 16.64 -13.17 -12.48
C LEU A 202 17.79 -13.72 -11.64
N THR A 203 19.03 -13.27 -11.89
CA THR A 203 20.20 -13.65 -11.08
C THR A 203 20.03 -13.23 -9.63
N ILE A 204 19.59 -11.98 -9.38
CA ILE A 204 19.36 -11.48 -8.02
C ILE A 204 18.27 -12.30 -7.32
N CYS A 205 17.12 -12.51 -7.95
CA CYS A 205 15.99 -13.23 -7.38
C CYS A 205 16.35 -14.69 -7.06
N ASN A 206 17.01 -15.40 -7.98
CA ASN A 206 17.47 -16.77 -7.73
C ASN A 206 18.51 -16.85 -6.62
N LYS A 207 19.44 -15.89 -6.55
CA LYS A 207 20.41 -15.84 -5.44
C LYS A 207 19.70 -15.67 -4.10
N ILE A 208 18.72 -14.75 -4.03
CA ILE A 208 17.91 -14.53 -2.84
C ILE A 208 17.10 -15.79 -2.49
N TRP A 209 16.49 -16.45 -3.47
CA TRP A 209 15.74 -17.69 -3.28
C TRP A 209 16.61 -18.82 -2.71
N GLN A 210 17.82 -18.99 -3.24
CA GLN A 210 18.76 -20.02 -2.79
C GLN A 210 19.31 -19.74 -1.38
N THR A 211 19.84 -18.54 -1.14
CA THR A 211 20.51 -18.23 0.13
C THR A 211 19.55 -17.81 1.24
N GLY A 212 18.36 -17.32 0.88
CA GLY A 212 17.45 -16.65 1.82
C GLY A 212 17.91 -15.26 2.24
N GLU A 213 19.00 -14.74 1.67
CA GLU A 213 19.57 -13.46 2.07
C GLU A 213 19.00 -12.31 1.25
N TRP A 214 18.18 -11.49 1.91
CA TRP A 214 17.68 -10.27 1.31
C TRP A 214 18.76 -9.17 1.27
N PRO A 215 18.90 -8.46 0.14
CA PRO A 215 19.73 -7.26 0.06
C PRO A 215 19.17 -6.19 0.99
N THR A 216 20.02 -5.55 1.80
CA THR A 216 19.60 -4.50 2.74
C THR A 216 18.72 -3.42 2.09
N PRO A 217 19.04 -2.84 0.90
CA PRO A 217 18.18 -1.84 0.27
C PRO A 217 16.74 -2.31 -0.01
N TRP A 218 16.53 -3.62 -0.14
CA TRP A 218 15.23 -4.22 -0.43
C TRP A 218 14.42 -4.53 0.85
N THR A 219 15.06 -4.50 2.01
CA THR A 219 14.40 -4.67 3.32
C THR A 219 14.04 -3.34 3.98
N LEU A 220 14.58 -2.22 3.48
CA LEU A 220 14.26 -0.87 3.92
C LEU A 220 12.85 -0.44 3.47
N SER A 221 12.15 0.28 4.33
CA SER A 221 10.90 0.96 3.96
C SER A 221 10.83 2.40 4.49
N LEU A 222 10.23 3.29 3.70
CA LEU A 222 9.95 4.66 4.12
C LEU A 222 8.48 4.82 4.47
N ILE A 223 8.17 5.15 5.71
CA ILE A 223 6.79 5.32 6.19
C ILE A 223 6.32 6.73 5.88
N ILE A 224 5.22 6.83 5.15
CA ILE A 224 4.47 8.08 4.94
C ILE A 224 3.11 8.00 5.61
N THR A 225 2.57 9.13 6.04
CA THR A 225 1.33 9.20 6.82
C THR A 225 0.22 9.89 6.03
N PHE A 226 -1.00 9.33 6.08
CA PHE A 226 -2.20 9.90 5.49
C PHE A 226 -3.27 10.12 6.56
N PRO A 227 -3.83 11.34 6.71
CA PRO A 227 -4.86 11.59 7.70
C PRO A 227 -6.17 10.86 7.36
N LYS A 228 -6.73 10.11 8.32
CA LYS A 228 -8.17 9.77 8.36
C LYS A 228 -8.96 10.93 8.99
N LYS A 229 -8.42 11.51 10.07
CA LYS A 229 -8.86 12.76 10.73
C LYS A 229 -7.62 13.58 11.12
N CYS A 230 -7.76 14.89 11.32
CA CYS A 230 -6.65 15.75 11.76
C CYS A 230 -6.43 15.62 13.26
N ASN A 231 -5.20 15.27 13.68
CA ASN A 231 -4.74 15.11 15.07
C ASN A 231 -5.56 14.12 15.93
N PRO A 232 -4.97 13.33 16.85
CA PRO A 232 -3.53 13.04 17.04
C PRO A 232 -2.99 12.01 16.03
N CYS A 233 -1.73 11.58 16.17
CA CYS A 233 -1.06 10.60 15.27
C CYS A 233 -1.88 9.33 14.99
N GLN A 234 -2.67 8.89 15.96
CA GLN A 234 -3.51 7.68 15.88
C GLN A 234 -4.57 7.77 14.79
N ASN A 235 -4.94 8.99 14.37
CA ASN A 235 -5.90 9.25 13.31
C ASN A 235 -5.29 9.20 11.91
N TYR A 236 -4.02 8.81 11.78
CA TYR A 236 -3.33 8.69 10.50
C TYR A 236 -3.08 7.24 10.16
N ARG A 237 -3.19 6.94 8.87
CA ARG A 237 -2.76 5.69 8.27
C ARG A 237 -1.30 5.81 7.84
N THR A 238 -0.49 4.87 8.26
CA THR A 238 0.90 4.71 7.81
C THR A 238 0.94 3.84 6.55
N ILE A 239 1.75 4.22 5.57
CA ILE A 239 1.98 3.46 4.35
C ILE A 239 3.49 3.32 4.15
N SER A 240 3.95 2.10 3.93
CA SER A 240 5.35 1.77 3.70
C SER A 240 5.68 1.85 2.21
N LEU A 241 6.54 2.78 1.84
CA LEU A 241 7.15 2.85 0.52
C LEU A 241 8.30 1.86 0.45
N ILE A 242 8.13 0.83 -0.37
CA ILE A 242 9.12 -0.23 -0.59
C ILE A 242 9.73 -0.12 -1.99
N SER A 243 10.98 -0.57 -2.11
CA SER A 243 11.74 -0.66 -3.37
C SER A 243 10.93 -1.34 -4.48
N HIS A 244 10.90 -0.75 -5.69
CA HIS A 244 10.24 -1.35 -6.85
C HIS A 244 10.95 -2.62 -7.36
N PRO A 245 12.29 -2.67 -7.44
CA PRO A 245 13.01 -3.92 -7.65
C PRO A 245 12.64 -4.99 -6.61
N SER A 246 12.55 -4.64 -5.32
CA SER A 246 12.08 -5.58 -4.28
C SER A 246 10.66 -6.10 -4.56
N LYS A 247 9.73 -5.24 -5.02
CA LYS A 247 8.37 -5.65 -5.43
C LYS A 247 8.37 -6.72 -6.53
N VAL A 248 9.39 -6.81 -7.38
CA VAL A 248 9.50 -7.90 -8.36
C VAL A 248 9.58 -9.23 -7.63
N MET A 249 10.53 -9.39 -6.70
CA MET A 249 10.66 -10.59 -5.88
C MET A 249 9.38 -10.87 -5.06
N LEU A 250 8.80 -9.83 -4.45
CA LEU A 250 7.57 -9.98 -3.65
C LEU A 250 6.38 -10.44 -4.49
N ASN A 251 6.26 -10.00 -5.74
CA ASN A 251 5.22 -10.47 -6.66
C ASN A 251 5.42 -11.93 -7.08
N ILE A 252 6.67 -12.37 -7.25
CA ILE A 252 7.00 -13.78 -7.52
C ILE A 252 6.57 -14.64 -6.33
N LEU A 253 7.01 -14.27 -5.11
CA LEU A 253 6.60 -14.95 -3.88
C LEU A 253 5.07 -14.98 -3.71
N LEU A 254 4.40 -13.87 -4.02
CA LEU A 254 2.94 -13.78 -3.95
C LEU A 254 2.28 -14.75 -4.93
N ASN A 255 2.76 -14.82 -6.17
CA ASN A 255 2.19 -15.70 -7.19
C ASN A 255 2.41 -17.19 -6.87
N ARG A 256 3.51 -17.54 -6.21
CA ARG A 256 3.74 -18.89 -5.67
C ARG A 256 2.88 -19.20 -4.44
N LEU A 257 2.61 -18.20 -3.59
CA LEU A 257 1.80 -18.35 -2.38
C LEU A 257 0.29 -18.44 -2.67
N LYS A 258 -0.20 -17.68 -3.64
CA LYS A 258 -1.64 -17.56 -3.96
C LYS A 258 -2.37 -18.90 -4.11
N PRO A 259 -1.87 -19.91 -4.87
CA PRO A 259 -2.57 -21.17 -5.02
C PRO A 259 -2.76 -21.94 -3.69
N GLN A 260 -1.83 -21.81 -2.75
CA GLN A 260 -1.96 -22.40 -1.43
C GLN A 260 -2.92 -21.56 -0.56
N ALA A 261 -2.78 -20.23 -0.60
CA ALA A 261 -3.64 -19.31 0.14
C ALA A 261 -5.13 -19.43 -0.23
N GLU A 262 -5.46 -19.56 -1.52
CA GLU A 262 -6.85 -19.68 -1.98
C GLU A 262 -7.52 -20.98 -1.53
N LYS A 263 -6.75 -22.04 -1.23
CA LYS A 263 -7.24 -23.29 -0.65
C LYS A 263 -7.49 -23.19 0.86
N ILE A 264 -6.78 -22.28 1.52
CA ILE A 264 -6.83 -22.08 2.98
C ILE A 264 -7.95 -21.11 3.34
N ILE A 265 -8.03 -19.97 2.66
CA ILE A 265 -8.94 -18.88 3.01
C ILE A 265 -10.38 -19.31 2.70
N ALA A 266 -11.26 -19.24 3.70
CA ALA A 266 -12.64 -19.69 3.53
C ALA A 266 -13.45 -18.78 2.60
N GLU A 267 -14.59 -19.27 2.10
CA GLU A 267 -15.42 -18.56 1.12
C GLU A 267 -16.00 -17.26 1.69
N GLU A 268 -16.25 -17.23 3.00
CA GLU A 268 -16.80 -16.11 3.74
C GLU A 268 -15.89 -14.87 3.70
N GLN A 269 -14.58 -15.04 3.47
CA GLN A 269 -13.62 -13.93 3.33
C GLN A 269 -13.53 -13.45 1.88
N ALA A 270 -14.09 -12.28 1.59
CA ALA A 270 -14.05 -11.66 0.25
C ALA A 270 -12.93 -10.62 0.07
N GLY A 271 -12.36 -10.11 1.16
CA GLY A 271 -11.35 -9.06 1.13
C GLY A 271 -10.09 -9.51 0.40
N PHE A 272 -9.59 -8.65 -0.49
CA PHE A 272 -8.35 -8.87 -1.25
C PHE A 272 -8.26 -10.14 -2.10
N ARG A 273 -9.40 -10.78 -2.40
CA ARG A 273 -9.45 -11.98 -3.26
C ARG A 273 -9.88 -11.63 -4.69
N PRO A 274 -9.33 -12.32 -5.70
CA PRO A 274 -9.73 -12.11 -7.08
C PRO A 274 -11.19 -12.56 -7.30
N GLY A 275 -11.94 -11.79 -8.08
CA GLY A 275 -13.33 -12.13 -8.38
C GLY A 275 -14.31 -11.97 -7.21
N ARG A 276 -13.89 -11.29 -6.14
CA ARG A 276 -14.75 -10.96 -4.98
C ARG A 276 -14.79 -9.47 -4.71
N SER A 277 -15.93 -9.00 -4.24
CA SER A 277 -16.20 -7.58 -4.04
C SER A 277 -17.08 -7.32 -2.82
N THR A 278 -17.01 -6.10 -2.31
CA THR A 278 -17.91 -5.64 -1.23
C THR A 278 -19.38 -5.69 -1.68
N THR A 279 -19.65 -5.47 -2.96
CA THR A 279 -21.01 -5.55 -3.53
C THR A 279 -21.60 -6.95 -3.37
N GLU A 280 -20.81 -8.00 -3.60
CA GLU A 280 -21.27 -9.38 -3.41
C GLU A 280 -21.53 -9.69 -1.94
N GLN A 281 -20.68 -9.21 -1.02
CA GLN A 281 -20.94 -9.39 0.42
C GLN A 281 -22.21 -8.66 0.88
N ILE A 282 -22.42 -7.42 0.42
CA ILE A 282 -23.67 -6.69 0.71
C ILE A 282 -24.88 -7.41 0.10
N PHE A 283 -24.73 -7.99 -1.08
CA PHE A 283 -25.78 -8.79 -1.70
C PHE A 283 -26.11 -10.04 -0.87
N ASN A 284 -25.09 -10.80 -0.45
CA ASN A 284 -25.27 -11.97 0.42
C ASN A 284 -26.00 -11.60 1.71
N LEU A 285 -25.57 -10.52 2.36
CA LEU A 285 -26.19 -9.98 3.56
C LEU A 285 -27.67 -9.63 3.33
N ARG A 286 -28.00 -8.93 2.24
CA ARG A 286 -29.39 -8.60 1.90
C ARG A 286 -30.25 -9.83 1.66
N ILE A 287 -29.72 -10.85 1.00
CA ILE A 287 -30.43 -12.10 0.77
C ILE A 287 -30.68 -12.84 2.10
N LEU A 288 -29.68 -12.89 2.98
CA LEU A 288 -29.81 -13.44 4.33
C LEU A 288 -30.93 -12.74 5.11
N CYS A 289 -30.84 -11.41 5.27
CA CYS A 289 -31.87 -10.64 5.98
C CYS A 289 -33.25 -10.82 5.35
N GLY A 290 -33.35 -10.80 4.01
CA GLY A 290 -34.61 -10.96 3.29
C GLY A 290 -35.26 -12.32 3.52
N LYS A 291 -34.47 -13.40 3.53
CA LYS A 291 -34.98 -14.76 3.78
C LYS A 291 -35.46 -14.92 5.22
N TYR A 292 -34.68 -14.47 6.20
CA TYR A 292 -35.06 -14.58 7.61
C TYR A 292 -36.32 -13.77 7.90
N LEU A 293 -36.42 -12.55 7.36
CA LEU A 293 -37.62 -11.73 7.45
C LEU A 293 -38.84 -12.41 6.80
N GLN A 294 -38.67 -13.06 5.63
CA GLN A 294 -39.74 -13.80 4.96
C GLN A 294 -40.25 -14.97 5.80
N HIS A 295 -39.38 -15.62 6.57
CA HIS A 295 -39.73 -16.72 7.46
C HIS A 295 -40.14 -16.27 8.87
N GLN A 296 -40.25 -14.97 9.12
CA GLN A 296 -40.54 -14.41 10.45
C GLN A 296 -39.56 -14.90 11.52
N GLN A 297 -38.30 -15.08 11.13
CA GLN A 297 -37.21 -15.47 12.02
C GLN A 297 -36.30 -14.27 12.26
N ASP A 298 -35.76 -14.19 13.46
CA ASP A 298 -34.76 -13.18 13.79
C ASP A 298 -33.40 -13.57 13.21
N LEU A 299 -32.65 -12.55 12.78
CA LEU A 299 -31.28 -12.68 12.35
C LEU A 299 -30.45 -11.66 13.13
N TYR A 300 -29.48 -12.16 13.88
CA TYR A 300 -28.61 -11.38 14.74
C TYR A 300 -27.25 -11.18 14.09
N HIS A 301 -26.66 -10.00 14.33
CA HIS A 301 -25.39 -9.57 13.74
C HIS A 301 -24.43 -9.07 14.82
N VAL A 302 -23.17 -9.51 14.77
CA VAL A 302 -22.07 -8.98 15.59
C VAL A 302 -20.97 -8.45 14.67
N PHE A 303 -20.76 -7.15 14.69
CA PHE A 303 -19.70 -6.50 13.91
C PHE A 303 -18.42 -6.40 14.73
N ILE A 304 -17.34 -7.02 14.25
CA ILE A 304 -16.03 -7.03 14.90
C ILE A 304 -15.08 -6.09 14.14
N ASP A 305 -14.50 -5.13 14.85
CA ASP A 305 -13.49 -4.19 14.32
C ASP A 305 -12.14 -4.38 15.03
N PHE A 306 -11.11 -4.73 14.26
CA PHE A 306 -9.76 -4.90 14.80
C PHE A 306 -9.02 -3.56 14.87
N LYS A 307 -8.66 -3.15 16.09
CA LYS A 307 -7.83 -1.96 16.29
C LYS A 307 -6.45 -2.12 15.64
N LYS A 308 -6.25 -1.44 14.52
CA LYS A 308 -4.99 -1.42 13.74
C LYS A 308 -4.53 -2.83 13.32
N ALA A 309 -5.45 -3.60 12.74
CA ALA A 309 -5.25 -5.01 12.37
C ALA A 309 -3.91 -5.29 11.67
N PHE A 310 -3.61 -4.55 10.60
CA PHE A 310 -2.38 -4.72 9.82
C PHE A 310 -1.11 -4.39 10.61
N ASP A 311 -1.16 -3.38 11.48
CA ASP A 311 0.02 -2.90 12.21
C ASP A 311 0.36 -3.80 13.42
N ARG A 312 -0.56 -4.68 13.83
CA ARG A 312 -0.43 -5.52 15.04
C ARG A 312 -0.21 -7.01 14.77
N VAL A 313 -0.07 -7.42 13.49
CA VAL A 313 0.21 -8.82 13.16
C VAL A 313 1.54 -9.26 13.78
N TRP A 314 1.48 -10.24 14.67
CA TRP A 314 2.65 -10.79 15.35
C TRP A 314 3.39 -11.76 14.43
N HIS A 315 4.63 -11.42 14.07
CA HIS A 315 5.40 -12.20 13.08
C HIS A 315 5.58 -13.66 13.47
N ALA A 316 5.90 -13.96 14.74
CA ALA A 316 6.10 -15.34 15.18
C ALA A 316 4.84 -16.19 15.00
N ALA A 317 3.67 -15.65 15.39
CA ALA A 317 2.39 -16.31 15.16
C ALA A 317 2.07 -16.42 13.67
N LEU A 318 2.37 -15.41 12.84
CA LEU A 318 2.20 -15.51 11.39
C LEU A 318 3.00 -16.68 10.81
N TRP A 319 4.26 -16.88 11.22
CA TRP A 319 5.07 -18.02 10.76
C TRP A 319 4.49 -19.35 11.23
N ALA A 320 4.04 -19.42 12.49
CA ALA A 320 3.39 -20.62 13.04
C ALA A 320 2.10 -20.94 12.27
N THR A 321 1.25 -19.94 12.00
CA THR A 321 0.05 -20.07 11.17
C THR A 321 0.39 -20.61 9.77
N MET A 322 1.42 -20.06 9.12
CA MET A 322 1.80 -20.55 7.79
C MET A 322 2.28 -22.00 7.82
N ARG A 323 3.03 -22.41 8.86
CA ARG A 323 3.43 -23.82 9.03
C ARG A 323 2.23 -24.73 9.26
N GLN A 324 1.26 -24.26 10.03
CA GLN A 324 0.08 -25.05 10.37
C GLN A 324 -0.78 -25.36 9.16
N PHE A 325 -0.97 -24.36 8.29
CA PHE A 325 -1.64 -24.58 7.01
C PHE A 325 -0.76 -25.27 5.96
N ASN A 326 0.40 -25.80 6.39
CA ASN A 326 1.37 -26.50 5.56
C ASN A 326 1.79 -25.71 4.31
N ILE A 327 1.99 -24.40 4.47
CA ILE A 327 2.53 -23.58 3.38
C ILE A 327 3.98 -23.97 3.14
N ASN A 328 4.40 -24.01 1.87
CA ASN A 328 5.75 -24.37 1.46
C ASN A 328 6.84 -23.71 2.32
N ALA A 329 7.74 -24.53 2.86
CA ALA A 329 8.77 -24.12 3.81
C ALA A 329 9.75 -23.08 3.23
N ASN A 330 10.03 -23.13 1.92
CA ASN A 330 10.88 -22.12 1.27
C ASN A 330 10.17 -20.77 1.19
N LEU A 331 8.87 -20.73 0.90
CA LEU A 331 8.09 -19.48 0.95
C LEU A 331 8.09 -18.87 2.36
N ILE A 332 7.86 -19.69 3.39
CA ILE A 332 7.90 -19.26 4.79
C ILE A 332 9.28 -18.67 5.10
N ARG A 333 10.37 -19.40 4.80
CA ARG A 333 11.75 -18.94 5.02
C ARG A 333 12.03 -17.61 4.32
N MET A 334 11.62 -17.47 3.07
CA MET A 334 11.84 -16.24 2.30
C MET A 334 11.14 -15.04 2.91
N ILE A 335 9.88 -15.20 3.33
CA ILE A 335 9.07 -14.14 3.93
C ILE A 335 9.60 -13.84 5.35
N GLN A 336 9.90 -14.85 6.15
CA GLN A 336 10.49 -14.67 7.49
C GLN A 336 11.79 -13.87 7.42
N ASN A 337 12.72 -14.23 6.53
CA ASN A 337 14.00 -13.54 6.37
C ASN A 337 13.84 -12.07 5.91
N LEU A 338 12.78 -11.76 5.14
CA LEU A 338 12.46 -10.39 4.73
C LEU A 338 12.03 -9.54 5.92
N TYR A 339 11.16 -10.08 6.77
CA TYR A 339 10.61 -9.39 7.93
C TYR A 339 11.64 -9.28 9.06
N GLU A 340 12.49 -10.28 9.24
CA GLU A 340 13.54 -10.26 10.27
C GLU A 340 14.54 -9.11 10.06
N LYS A 341 14.88 -8.82 8.81
CA LYS A 341 15.79 -7.74 8.38
C LYS A 341 15.06 -6.43 8.04
N ALA A 342 13.75 -6.36 8.30
CA ALA A 342 12.94 -5.18 8.00
C ALA A 342 13.35 -4.00 8.88
N THR A 343 13.64 -2.88 8.25
CA THR A 343 13.83 -1.61 8.96
C THR A 343 13.05 -0.52 8.26
N SER A 344 12.53 0.39 9.05
CA SER A 344 11.65 1.45 8.60
C SER A 344 12.08 2.78 9.17
N ALA A 345 11.86 3.85 8.41
CA ALA A 345 12.06 5.22 8.87
C ALA A 345 10.91 6.09 8.38
N VAL A 346 10.53 7.10 9.16
CA VAL A 346 9.50 8.06 8.74
C VAL A 346 10.08 8.99 7.68
N TYR A 347 9.32 9.18 6.60
CA TYR A 347 9.64 10.13 5.53
C TYR A 347 8.64 11.27 5.52
N LEU A 348 9.11 12.47 5.88
CA LEU A 348 8.32 13.68 5.93
C LEU A 348 9.06 14.79 5.20
N ASN A 349 8.42 15.42 4.20
CA ASN A 349 8.92 16.62 3.51
C ASN A 349 10.37 16.53 2.96
N ASN A 350 10.80 15.35 2.50
CA ASN A 350 12.17 15.06 2.04
C ASN A 350 13.21 14.91 3.15
N CYS A 351 12.78 14.86 4.41
CA CYS A 351 13.59 14.43 5.54
C CYS A 351 13.26 12.98 5.89
N ILE A 352 14.29 12.21 6.24
CA ILE A 352 14.18 10.84 6.74
C ILE A 352 14.49 10.91 8.24
N GLY A 353 13.60 10.38 9.07
CA GLY A 353 13.80 10.25 10.51
C GLY A 353 14.69 9.06 10.86
N ASP A 354 14.79 8.76 12.16
CA ASP A 354 15.58 7.64 12.63
C ASP A 354 15.04 6.29 12.13
N TRP A 355 15.97 5.39 11.82
CA TRP A 355 15.65 4.02 11.43
C TRP A 355 15.36 3.17 12.66
N PHE A 356 14.31 2.37 12.58
CA PHE A 356 13.95 1.40 13.60
C PHE A 356 13.58 0.05 12.97
N ARG A 357 13.77 -1.04 13.73
CA ARG A 357 13.31 -2.38 13.35
C ARG A 357 11.79 -2.49 13.61
N THR A 358 11.10 -3.31 12.83
CA THR A 358 9.69 -3.63 13.06
C THR A 358 9.53 -5.08 13.51
N THR A 359 8.80 -5.31 14.62
CA THR A 359 8.60 -6.65 15.22
C THR A 359 7.17 -7.15 15.08
N VAL A 360 6.24 -6.23 14.81
CA VAL A 360 4.86 -6.52 14.45
C VAL A 360 4.51 -5.69 13.22
N GLU A 361 3.68 -6.25 12.35
CA GLU A 361 2.99 -5.64 11.20
C GLU A 361 2.96 -6.60 10.02
N VAL A 362 2.02 -6.37 9.12
CA VAL A 362 2.21 -6.63 7.70
C VAL A 362 2.25 -5.29 6.96
N ARG A 363 3.35 -5.03 6.24
CA ARG A 363 3.65 -3.68 5.69
C ARG A 363 2.53 -3.13 4.81
N GLN A 364 1.89 -2.05 5.23
CA GLN A 364 0.82 -1.43 4.45
C GLN A 364 1.38 -0.84 3.14
N GLY A 365 0.93 -1.36 1.98
CA GLY A 365 1.45 -0.98 0.67
C GLY A 365 2.41 -2.02 0.05
N CYS A 366 2.75 -3.08 0.78
CA CYS A 366 3.39 -4.26 0.22
C CYS A 366 2.37 -5.16 -0.48
N VAL A 367 2.80 -5.82 -1.56
CA VAL A 367 1.96 -6.70 -2.38
C VAL A 367 1.61 -8.01 -1.68
N LEU A 368 2.46 -8.50 -0.77
CA LEU A 368 2.23 -9.73 -0.01
C LEU A 368 1.28 -9.54 1.17
N SER A 369 1.27 -8.35 1.75
CA SER A 369 0.63 -8.09 3.04
C SER A 369 -0.87 -8.43 3.09
N PRO A 370 -1.68 -8.17 2.06
CA PRO A 370 -3.09 -8.56 2.07
C PRO A 370 -3.29 -10.10 2.17
N THR A 371 -2.51 -10.87 1.42
CA THR A 371 -2.60 -12.34 1.44
C THR A 371 -2.10 -12.91 2.77
N LEU A 372 -1.00 -12.35 3.31
CA LEU A 372 -0.50 -12.74 4.63
C LEU A 372 -1.50 -12.43 5.74
N PHE A 373 -2.16 -11.27 5.66
CA PHE A 373 -3.20 -10.89 6.60
C PHE A 373 -4.39 -11.86 6.55
N ASN A 374 -4.87 -12.21 5.35
CA ASN A 374 -5.97 -13.17 5.22
C ASN A 374 -5.61 -14.55 5.76
N ILE A 375 -4.40 -15.06 5.49
CA ILE A 375 -3.93 -16.33 6.05
C ILE A 375 -3.89 -16.28 7.59
N PHE A 376 -3.38 -15.19 8.16
CA PHE A 376 -3.33 -14.98 9.59
C PHE A 376 -4.73 -14.92 10.21
N LEU A 377 -5.63 -14.15 9.59
CA LEU A 377 -7.00 -14.01 10.05
C LEU A 377 -7.77 -15.33 9.94
N GLU A 378 -7.50 -16.15 8.92
CA GLU A 378 -8.13 -17.46 8.77
C GLU A 378 -7.82 -18.37 9.95
N ARG A 379 -6.58 -18.31 10.49
CA ARG A 379 -6.24 -19.06 11.70
C ARG A 379 -7.05 -18.59 12.91
N ILE A 380 -7.14 -17.28 13.11
CA ILE A 380 -7.93 -16.69 14.20
C ILE A 380 -9.38 -17.16 14.11
N MET A 381 -9.98 -17.09 12.91
CA MET A 381 -11.37 -17.50 12.71
C MET A 381 -11.57 -19.00 12.87
N THR A 382 -10.63 -19.83 12.39
CA THR A 382 -10.69 -21.28 12.56
C THR A 382 -10.64 -21.66 14.03
N ASP A 383 -9.78 -21.01 14.83
CA ASP A 383 -9.67 -21.26 16.26
C ASP A 383 -10.90 -20.78 17.02
N ALA A 384 -11.37 -19.57 16.72
CA ALA A 384 -12.54 -18.98 17.39
C ALA A 384 -13.83 -19.74 17.10
N LEU A 385 -13.98 -20.29 15.90
CA LEU A 385 -15.17 -21.05 15.49
C LEU A 385 -15.01 -22.57 15.68
N ASN A 386 -13.94 -23.02 16.32
CA ASN A 386 -13.74 -24.44 16.55
C ASN A 386 -14.84 -24.99 17.46
N ASN A 387 -15.56 -26.03 17.00
CA ASN A 387 -16.76 -26.59 17.64
C ASN A 387 -17.97 -25.65 17.74
N HIS A 388 -17.97 -24.51 17.02
CA HIS A 388 -19.14 -23.65 16.93
C HIS A 388 -20.11 -24.17 15.86
N GLU A 389 -21.31 -24.56 16.25
CA GLU A 389 -22.37 -24.97 15.33
C GLU A 389 -23.28 -23.78 14.99
N GLY A 390 -23.06 -23.21 13.79
CA GLY A 390 -23.85 -22.09 13.32
C GLY A 390 -25.31 -22.47 13.06
N THR A 391 -26.25 -21.70 13.61
CA THR A 391 -27.70 -21.98 13.46
C THR A 391 -28.26 -21.51 12.12
N ILE A 392 -27.51 -20.66 11.42
CA ILE A 392 -27.90 -20.15 10.11
C ILE A 392 -27.51 -21.14 9.03
N CYS A 393 -28.51 -21.67 8.33
CA CYS A 393 -28.30 -22.63 7.26
C CYS A 393 -29.01 -22.18 5.98
N ILE A 394 -28.23 -22.00 4.89
CA ILE A 394 -28.78 -21.74 3.56
C ILE A 394 -28.32 -22.84 2.61
N GLY A 395 -29.28 -23.55 2.02
CA GLY A 395 -28.98 -24.58 1.01
C GLY A 395 -28.13 -25.73 1.55
N GLY A 396 -28.27 -26.06 2.84
CA GLY A 396 -27.51 -27.12 3.51
C GLY A 396 -26.10 -26.72 3.97
N ARG A 397 -25.73 -25.43 3.85
CA ARG A 397 -24.46 -24.91 4.37
C ARG A 397 -24.72 -23.99 5.56
N SER A 398 -24.01 -24.23 6.65
CA SER A 398 -23.99 -23.32 7.79
C SER A 398 -23.18 -22.07 7.43
N ILE A 399 -23.70 -20.89 7.74
CA ILE A 399 -23.05 -19.60 7.49
C ILE A 399 -22.98 -18.84 8.81
N THR A 400 -21.80 -18.78 9.41
CA THR A 400 -21.59 -18.15 10.72
C THR A 400 -21.04 -16.74 10.62
N ASN A 401 -20.49 -16.34 9.46
CA ASN A 401 -19.87 -15.04 9.29
C ASN A 401 -19.79 -14.62 7.82
N LEU A 402 -19.69 -13.31 7.60
CA LEU A 402 -19.25 -12.71 6.35
C LEU A 402 -18.07 -11.77 6.65
N ARG A 403 -17.02 -11.84 5.84
CA ARG A 403 -15.78 -11.10 6.08
C ARG A 403 -15.35 -10.30 4.86
N PHE A 404 -14.85 -9.10 5.11
CA PHE A 404 -14.17 -8.29 4.10
C PHE A 404 -12.91 -7.65 4.71
N ALA A 405 -11.76 -8.29 4.45
CA ALA A 405 -10.49 -7.92 5.08
C ALA A 405 -10.59 -8.05 6.61
N ASP A 406 -10.35 -6.96 7.34
CA ASP A 406 -10.47 -6.86 8.79
C ASP A 406 -11.90 -6.67 9.29
N ASP A 407 -12.85 -6.27 8.44
CA ASP A 407 -14.26 -6.12 8.80
C ASP A 407 -14.94 -7.48 8.83
N ILE A 408 -15.53 -7.86 9.98
CA ILE A 408 -16.22 -9.14 10.18
C ILE A 408 -17.64 -8.88 10.68
N ASP A 409 -18.60 -9.55 10.03
CA ASP A 409 -19.99 -9.65 10.45
C ASP A 409 -20.25 -11.11 10.87
N GLY A 410 -20.30 -11.36 12.18
CA GLY A 410 -20.74 -12.62 12.77
C GLY A 410 -22.26 -12.73 12.72
N LEU A 411 -22.77 -13.87 12.32
CA LEU A 411 -24.18 -14.11 12.07
C LEU A 411 -24.71 -15.18 13.02
N ALA A 412 -25.83 -14.90 13.69
CA ALA A 412 -26.51 -15.87 14.55
C ALA A 412 -28.02 -15.85 14.31
N GLY A 413 -28.66 -17.02 14.39
CA GLY A 413 -30.11 -17.19 14.28
C GLY A 413 -30.81 -17.23 15.64
N ARG A 414 -30.04 -17.28 16.74
CA ARG A 414 -30.53 -17.24 18.12
C ARG A 414 -29.72 -16.25 18.95
N GLU A 415 -30.35 -15.64 19.94
CA GLU A 415 -29.69 -14.69 20.85
C GLU A 415 -28.58 -15.36 21.68
N GLU A 416 -28.76 -16.61 22.11
CA GLU A 416 -27.75 -17.37 22.86
C GLU A 416 -26.47 -17.60 22.03
N GLU A 417 -26.62 -17.94 20.75
CA GLU A 417 -25.48 -18.13 19.83
C GLU A 417 -24.74 -16.82 19.59
N LEU A 418 -25.45 -15.69 19.56
CA LEU A 418 -24.84 -14.37 19.47
C LEU A 418 -23.95 -14.08 20.69
N ALA A 419 -24.42 -14.44 21.89
CA ALA A 419 -23.68 -14.26 23.13
C ALA A 419 -22.42 -15.13 23.17
N ASP A 420 -22.47 -16.36 22.63
CA ASP A 420 -21.32 -17.26 22.54
C ASP A 420 -20.24 -16.75 21.55
N LEU A 421 -20.61 -15.94 20.56
CA LEU A 421 -19.70 -15.36 19.57
C LEU A 421 -18.93 -14.10 20.04
N VAL A 422 -19.37 -13.47 21.14
CA VAL A 422 -18.81 -12.23 21.70
C VAL A 422 -17.89 -12.54 22.87
#